data_AF-A0A954M364-F1
#
_entry.id   AF-A0A954M364-F1
#
_cell.length_a   1.000
_cell.length_b   1.000
_cell.length_c   1.000
_cell.angle_alpha   90.00
_cell.angle_beta   90.00
_cell.angle_gamma   90.00
#
_symmetry.space_group_name_H-M   'P 1'
#
loop_
_entity.id
_entity.type
_entity.pdbx_description
1 polymer ?
#
loop_
_entity_poly.entity_id
_entity_poly.type
_entity_poly.pdbx_seq_one_letter_code
_entity_poly.pdbx_strand_id
1 'polypeptide(L)'
;MNRMPLLIVFGLVGLAGPLHADDVSLAQQATEILKRSCYECHGVRDYGAGLDVLNPNTLFEDRGANTRPYLSKGNAAGSAIWRQIDSGLMPPEDNEFNIPALTASEKATIKQWIDAGAAFPEGNQVFEREFVTRQRLVEIIENDLRSLRSRQQEVLTTRYFTIANLHNNGTVPDEMLMYARAALSKAMNAMSQAATIIPPRIVDADENSVVLAVNLEDYGWSLDDWYLVIKDYPYTLEPRKSAERAAYMAIAGYWGGIQQEPCIRVDWFVAHATRAPLYDILIKHPHTLQELAMQNGVDIEGDFAKQRLLRTGVFASGVSSQNRLMDRHASKYGAFWLSYDFAQTAKSNIAVFPLGPNRPNHPYQEAAFEEAGSEVVYSRPNGLHGYLIVDNKGQRISRAPVSIVADHVTVDGVPEVVNGLSCMACHTEGIRSFQNRLPGAYFVDNPDGEEHLLNLLKTEEEVEARMTEDRDQYLRALVKTVQPFFPGKSLDVDSVRQLTEPCSLIARNYFKDLNPITAAAELGENSPDKLEALGRTLRQRGLSPFTQEGGIIKRQVWHGKLLYYSVFQETAEELLIGKPVLP
;
A
#
# COMPACT_ATOMS: atom_id res chain seq x y z
N MET A 1 19.18 62.14 -69.20
CA MET A 1 18.40 62.05 -67.95
C MET A 1 18.58 60.66 -67.36
N ASN A 2 18.93 60.63 -66.08
CA ASN A 2 18.91 59.54 -65.10
C ASN A 2 19.72 58.26 -65.34
N ARG A 3 20.84 58.22 -64.62
CA ARG A 3 21.67 57.07 -64.25
C ARG A 3 20.88 56.15 -63.31
N MET A 4 20.93 54.85 -63.54
CA MET A 4 20.37 53.81 -62.66
C MET A 4 21.52 53.18 -61.85
N PRO A 5 21.49 53.19 -60.51
CA PRO A 5 22.55 52.60 -59.70
C PRO A 5 22.25 51.14 -59.33
N LEU A 6 23.34 50.38 -59.27
CA LEU A 6 23.49 49.01 -58.80
C LEU A 6 23.18 48.93 -57.29
N LEU A 7 22.23 48.10 -56.88
CA LEU A 7 21.85 47.89 -55.48
C LEU A 7 22.45 46.57 -54.97
N ILE A 8 23.43 46.70 -54.08
CA ILE A 8 24.08 45.63 -53.31
C ILE A 8 23.15 45.26 -52.15
N VAL A 9 22.73 44.00 -52.09
CA VAL A 9 21.95 43.46 -50.96
C VAL A 9 22.93 43.01 -49.87
N PHE A 10 22.97 43.75 -48.76
CA PHE A 10 23.60 43.32 -47.51
C PHE A 10 22.67 42.32 -46.81
N GLY A 11 23.18 41.11 -46.55
CA GLY A 11 22.51 40.11 -45.72
C GLY A 11 22.45 40.57 -44.26
N LEU A 12 21.23 40.72 -43.74
CA LEU A 12 21.00 40.89 -42.31
C LEU A 12 21.22 39.55 -41.60
N VAL A 13 22.22 39.52 -40.72
CA VAL A 13 22.40 38.49 -39.70
C VAL A 13 21.27 38.65 -38.68
N GLY A 14 20.30 37.73 -38.70
CA GLY A 14 19.29 37.61 -37.67
C GLY A 14 19.89 37.02 -36.39
N LEU A 15 19.88 37.82 -35.32
CA LEU A 15 20.19 37.40 -33.96
C LEU A 15 19.29 36.23 -33.53
N ALA A 16 19.90 35.14 -33.07
CA ALA A 16 19.19 34.05 -32.39
C ALA A 16 18.57 34.59 -31.09
N GLY A 17 17.24 34.64 -31.04
CA GLY A 17 16.49 34.84 -29.79
C GLY A 17 16.53 33.58 -28.92
N PRO A 18 16.19 33.70 -27.63
CA PRO A 18 16.22 32.57 -26.69
C PRO A 18 15.16 31.52 -27.07
N LEU A 19 15.55 30.24 -27.05
CA LEU A 19 14.66 29.10 -27.20
C LEU A 19 13.54 29.17 -26.15
N HIS A 20 12.29 29.20 -26.60
CA HIS A 20 11.10 29.09 -25.76
C HIS A 20 10.91 27.64 -25.27
N ALA A 21 10.35 27.51 -24.08
CA ALA A 21 10.17 26.28 -23.31
C ALA A 21 8.85 25.53 -23.62
N ASP A 22 8.47 25.34 -24.89
CA ASP A 22 7.18 24.74 -25.27
C ASP A 22 7.27 23.64 -26.35
N ASP A 23 8.00 22.55 -26.09
CA ASP A 23 7.84 21.30 -26.85
C ASP A 23 7.82 20.09 -25.90
N VAL A 24 6.77 19.98 -25.08
CA VAL A 24 6.47 18.75 -24.33
C VAL A 24 5.97 17.70 -25.31
N SER A 25 6.60 16.53 -25.38
CA SER A 25 6.21 15.47 -26.34
C SER A 25 4.75 15.04 -26.17
N LEU A 26 4.09 14.64 -27.26
CA LEU A 26 2.71 14.12 -27.25
C LEU A 26 2.53 12.99 -26.22
N ALA A 27 3.54 12.11 -26.10
CA ALA A 27 3.59 11.03 -25.13
C ALA A 27 3.56 11.55 -23.68
N GLN A 28 4.31 12.60 -23.38
CA GLN A 28 4.38 13.19 -22.04
C GLN A 28 3.08 13.92 -21.69
N GLN A 29 2.50 14.66 -22.63
CA GLN A 29 1.19 15.29 -22.44
C GLN A 29 0.10 14.25 -22.16
N ALA A 30 0.04 13.17 -22.93
CA ALA A 30 -0.92 12.10 -22.72
C ALA A 30 -0.73 11.39 -21.37
N THR A 31 0.52 11.11 -20.99
CA THR A 31 0.85 10.46 -19.71
C THR A 31 0.43 11.32 -18.52
N GLU A 32 0.67 12.63 -18.55
CA GLU A 32 0.24 13.54 -17.48
C GLU A 32 -1.29 13.60 -17.35
N ILE A 33 -2.02 13.58 -18.48
CA ILE A 33 -3.48 13.50 -18.45
C ILE A 33 -3.94 12.17 -17.83
N LEU A 34 -3.36 11.04 -18.25
CA LEU A 34 -3.69 9.72 -17.68
C LEU A 34 -3.39 9.67 -16.19
N LYS A 35 -2.25 10.22 -15.75
CA LYS A 35 -1.85 10.28 -14.35
C LYS A 35 -2.84 11.10 -13.52
N ARG A 36 -3.20 12.29 -13.98
CA ARG A 36 -4.07 13.21 -13.25
C ARG A 36 -5.54 12.78 -13.26
N SER A 37 -6.03 12.28 -14.39
CA SER A 37 -7.46 12.09 -14.63
C SER A 37 -7.91 10.64 -14.61
N CYS A 38 -6.99 9.67 -14.60
CA CYS A 38 -7.36 8.25 -14.70
C CYS A 38 -6.65 7.36 -13.66
N TYR A 39 -5.40 7.66 -13.30
CA TYR A 39 -4.55 6.74 -12.52
C TYR A 39 -5.04 6.50 -11.09
N GLU A 40 -5.68 7.48 -10.44
CA GLU A 40 -6.23 7.27 -9.09
C GLU A 40 -7.24 6.12 -9.06
N CYS A 41 -8.16 6.06 -10.02
CA CYS A 41 -9.15 4.97 -10.13
C CYS A 41 -8.58 3.73 -10.85
N HIS A 42 -7.79 3.94 -11.89
CA HIS A 42 -7.27 2.90 -12.79
C HIS A 42 -5.74 2.78 -12.65
N GLY A 43 -5.27 2.50 -11.44
CA GLY A 43 -3.86 2.31 -11.10
C GLY A 43 -3.58 2.36 -9.60
N VAL A 44 -4.27 3.25 -8.87
CA VAL A 44 -4.14 3.38 -7.41
C VAL A 44 -5.24 2.66 -6.64
N ARG A 45 -6.52 2.76 -7.02
CA ARG A 45 -7.60 2.07 -6.29
C ARG A 45 -8.07 0.78 -6.96
N ASP A 46 -7.71 0.58 -8.23
CA ASP A 46 -8.12 -0.52 -9.11
C ASP A 46 -9.59 -0.93 -8.90
N TYR A 47 -10.51 -0.20 -9.53
CA TYR A 47 -11.96 -0.45 -9.47
C TYR A 47 -12.40 -1.74 -10.21
N GLY A 48 -11.69 -2.85 -10.03
CA GLY A 48 -12.04 -4.18 -10.54
C GLY A 48 -11.86 -4.35 -12.06
N ALA A 49 -11.17 -3.43 -12.73
CA ALA A 49 -10.84 -3.56 -14.14
C ALA A 49 -9.51 -4.30 -14.36
N GLY A 50 -8.61 -4.35 -13.37
CA GLY A 50 -7.23 -4.82 -13.61
C GLY A 50 -6.49 -3.92 -14.60
N LEU A 51 -6.91 -2.66 -14.71
CA LEU A 51 -6.33 -1.66 -15.60
C LEU A 51 -5.49 -0.69 -14.76
N ASP A 52 -4.17 -0.70 -14.96
CA ASP A 52 -3.27 0.38 -14.59
C ASP A 52 -2.94 1.19 -15.87
N VAL A 53 -3.49 2.42 -15.97
CA VAL A 53 -3.36 3.29 -17.16
C VAL A 53 -1.95 3.80 -17.40
N LEU A 54 -1.06 3.68 -16.41
CA LEU A 54 0.35 4.03 -16.55
C LEU A 54 1.25 2.80 -16.67
N ASN A 55 0.66 1.59 -16.68
CA ASN A 55 1.39 0.35 -16.88
C ASN A 55 1.10 -0.21 -18.28
N PRO A 56 2.09 -0.14 -19.20
CA PRO A 56 1.97 -0.69 -20.55
C PRO A 56 1.47 -2.14 -20.59
N ASN A 57 1.82 -2.97 -19.60
CA ASN A 57 1.46 -4.38 -19.59
C ASN A 57 -0.05 -4.61 -19.46
N THR A 58 -0.69 -3.91 -18.52
CA THR A 58 -2.15 -3.96 -18.33
C THR A 58 -2.87 -3.18 -19.42
N LEU A 59 -2.31 -2.04 -19.82
CA LEU A 59 -2.92 -1.15 -20.79
C LEU A 59 -3.00 -1.77 -22.19
N PHE A 60 -1.98 -2.55 -22.58
CA PHE A 60 -1.90 -3.24 -23.87
C PHE A 60 -2.19 -4.74 -23.79
N GLU A 61 -2.70 -5.23 -22.65
CA GLU A 61 -2.98 -6.64 -22.45
C GLU A 61 -3.99 -7.18 -23.49
N ASP A 62 -3.69 -8.36 -24.06
CA ASP A 62 -4.65 -9.10 -24.87
C ASP A 62 -5.65 -9.82 -23.94
N ARG A 63 -6.88 -9.32 -23.94
CA ARG A 63 -7.95 -9.83 -23.08
C ARG A 63 -8.68 -11.03 -23.68
N GLY A 64 -8.26 -11.51 -24.85
CA GLY A 64 -8.83 -12.63 -25.58
C GLY A 64 -9.87 -12.21 -26.62
N ALA A 65 -10.16 -13.13 -27.56
CA ALA A 65 -10.88 -12.85 -28.81
C ALA A 65 -12.30 -12.28 -28.65
N ASN A 66 -12.92 -12.40 -27.48
CA ASN A 66 -14.30 -11.95 -27.21
C ASN A 66 -14.37 -10.60 -26.46
N THR A 67 -13.23 -9.99 -26.14
CA THR A 67 -13.17 -8.73 -25.40
C THR A 67 -12.22 -7.77 -26.10
N ARG A 68 -12.62 -6.50 -26.20
CA ARG A 68 -11.73 -5.50 -26.79
C ARG A 68 -10.55 -5.24 -25.85
N PRO A 69 -9.33 -5.10 -26.38
CA PRO A 69 -8.18 -4.66 -25.57
C PRO A 69 -8.47 -3.30 -24.95
N TYR A 70 -7.85 -3.04 -23.79
CA TYR A 70 -7.99 -1.75 -23.11
C TYR A 70 -7.57 -0.61 -24.03
N LEU A 71 -6.42 -0.79 -24.70
CA LEU A 71 -5.89 0.12 -25.69
C LEU A 71 -5.25 -0.67 -26.85
N SER A 72 -5.64 -0.35 -28.08
CA SER A 72 -5.00 -0.82 -29.31
C SER A 72 -4.07 0.25 -29.88
N LYS A 73 -2.75 0.00 -29.89
CA LYS A 73 -1.78 0.93 -30.46
C LYS A 73 -2.14 1.29 -31.90
N GLY A 74 -2.21 2.57 -32.22
CA GLY A 74 -2.58 3.08 -33.55
C GLY A 74 -4.06 3.00 -33.89
N ASN A 75 -4.93 2.61 -32.94
CA ASN A 75 -6.36 2.44 -33.20
C ASN A 75 -7.22 2.89 -32.01
N ALA A 76 -7.49 4.19 -31.92
CA ALA A 76 -8.38 4.74 -30.89
C ALA A 76 -9.80 4.16 -31.00
N ALA A 77 -10.34 3.97 -32.20
CA ALA A 77 -11.69 3.42 -32.40
C ALA A 77 -11.85 1.98 -31.88
N GLY A 78 -10.77 1.19 -31.93
CA GLY A 78 -10.69 -0.16 -31.40
C GLY A 78 -10.53 -0.22 -29.87
N SER A 79 -10.05 0.86 -29.25
CA SER A 79 -9.66 0.92 -27.84
C SER A 79 -10.86 1.07 -26.91
N ALA A 80 -10.96 0.23 -25.87
CA ALA A 80 -12.05 0.31 -24.90
C ALA A 80 -12.01 1.61 -24.09
N ILE A 81 -10.82 2.06 -23.69
CA ILE A 81 -10.62 3.31 -22.94
C ILE A 81 -11.10 4.52 -23.73
N TRP A 82 -10.74 4.60 -25.03
CA TRP A 82 -11.16 5.73 -25.87
C TRP A 82 -12.68 5.84 -25.96
N ARG A 83 -13.41 4.73 -26.05
CA ARG A 83 -14.88 4.76 -26.08
C ARG A 83 -15.47 5.41 -24.82
N GLN A 84 -14.93 5.08 -23.65
CA GLN A 84 -15.41 5.64 -22.37
C GLN A 84 -15.10 7.14 -22.25
N ILE A 85 -13.93 7.56 -22.75
CA ILE A 85 -13.52 8.96 -22.80
C ILE A 85 -14.40 9.76 -23.77
N ASP A 86 -14.62 9.21 -24.97
CA ASP A 86 -15.41 9.82 -26.04
C ASP A 86 -16.89 9.96 -25.62
N SER A 87 -17.45 8.92 -24.99
CA SER A 87 -18.82 8.95 -24.45
C SER A 87 -18.99 9.83 -23.20
N GLY A 88 -17.90 10.35 -22.64
CA GLY A 88 -17.92 11.16 -21.42
C GLY A 88 -18.26 10.39 -20.15
N LEU A 89 -18.15 9.06 -20.17
CA LEU A 89 -18.40 8.22 -19.00
C LEU A 89 -17.20 8.17 -18.06
N MET A 90 -16.01 8.54 -18.54
CA MET A 90 -14.78 8.58 -17.76
C MET A 90 -14.07 9.94 -17.92
N PRO A 91 -13.70 10.60 -16.82
CA PRO A 91 -14.05 10.27 -15.42
C PRO A 91 -15.57 10.44 -15.14
N PRO A 92 -16.19 9.64 -14.24
CA PRO A 92 -17.60 9.83 -13.86
C PRO A 92 -17.80 11.17 -13.15
N GLU A 93 -18.92 11.86 -13.37
CA GLU A 93 -19.17 13.18 -12.74
C GLU A 93 -19.18 13.10 -11.20
N ASP A 94 -19.85 12.09 -10.64
CA ASP A 94 -19.97 11.89 -9.18
C ASP A 94 -18.85 11.01 -8.60
N ASN A 95 -17.63 11.08 -9.15
CA ASN A 95 -16.52 10.30 -8.61
C ASN A 95 -16.12 10.82 -7.22
N GLU A 96 -15.77 9.91 -6.31
CA GLU A 96 -15.40 10.22 -4.91
C GLU A 96 -14.15 11.11 -4.75
N PHE A 97 -13.45 11.42 -5.85
CA PHE A 97 -12.21 12.20 -5.88
C PHE A 97 -12.37 13.61 -6.44
N ASN A 98 -13.58 13.97 -6.88
CA ASN A 98 -13.84 15.24 -7.58
C ASN A 98 -12.89 15.46 -8.78
N ILE A 99 -12.46 14.38 -9.45
CA ILE A 99 -11.66 14.47 -10.68
C ILE A 99 -12.57 15.04 -11.78
N PRO A 100 -12.22 16.19 -12.38
CA PRO A 100 -13.09 16.84 -13.36
C PRO A 100 -13.13 16.04 -14.67
N ALA A 101 -14.21 16.22 -15.42
CA ALA A 101 -14.34 15.71 -16.77
C ALA A 101 -13.21 16.24 -17.68
N LEU A 102 -12.73 15.39 -18.59
CA LEU A 102 -11.70 15.76 -19.56
C LEU A 102 -12.21 16.86 -20.49
N THR A 103 -11.42 17.91 -20.65
CA THR A 103 -11.66 18.96 -21.63
C THR A 103 -11.56 18.41 -23.06
N ALA A 104 -12.16 19.10 -24.03
CA ALA A 104 -12.07 18.71 -25.44
C ALA A 104 -10.61 18.60 -25.93
N SER A 105 -9.73 19.47 -25.43
CA SER A 105 -8.29 19.45 -25.74
C SER A 105 -7.62 18.19 -25.22
N GLU A 106 -7.88 17.81 -23.96
CA GLU A 106 -7.29 16.61 -23.35
C GLU A 106 -7.79 15.32 -24.01
N LYS A 107 -9.08 15.26 -24.35
CA LYS A 107 -9.62 14.15 -25.16
C LYS A 107 -8.89 14.06 -26.50
N ALA A 108 -8.68 15.19 -27.18
CA ALA A 108 -7.96 15.21 -28.45
C ALA A 108 -6.50 14.74 -28.28
N THR A 109 -5.80 15.16 -27.24
CA THR A 109 -4.43 14.71 -26.92
C THR A 109 -4.36 13.20 -26.71
N ILE A 110 -5.25 12.62 -25.89
CA ILE A 110 -5.29 11.17 -25.68
C ILE A 110 -5.57 10.44 -27.00
N LYS A 111 -6.54 10.92 -27.79
CA LYS A 111 -6.86 10.30 -29.09
C LYS A 111 -5.67 10.30 -30.03
N GLN A 112 -5.03 11.45 -30.20
CA GLN A 112 -3.86 11.63 -31.06
C GLN A 112 -2.71 10.73 -30.60
N TRP A 113 -2.51 10.64 -29.29
CA TRP A 113 -1.50 9.75 -28.71
C TRP A 113 -1.79 8.27 -29.01
N ILE A 114 -3.04 7.80 -28.84
CA ILE A 114 -3.40 6.41 -29.17
C ILE A 114 -3.17 6.13 -30.66
N ASP A 115 -3.64 7.02 -31.53
CA ASP A 115 -3.51 6.89 -32.98
C ASP A 115 -2.04 6.99 -33.45
N ALA A 116 -1.18 7.70 -32.70
CA ALA A 116 0.26 7.78 -32.93
C ALA A 116 1.06 6.57 -32.40
N GLY A 117 0.37 5.50 -31.97
CA GLY A 117 1.01 4.26 -31.51
C GLY A 117 1.10 4.13 -29.98
N ALA A 118 0.53 5.08 -29.23
CA ALA A 118 0.47 5.08 -27.77
C ALA A 118 1.85 4.91 -27.11
N ALA A 119 2.87 5.58 -27.66
CA ALA A 119 4.20 5.57 -27.09
C ALA A 119 4.17 6.28 -25.73
N PHE A 120 4.65 5.63 -24.68
CA PHE A 120 5.03 6.35 -23.46
C PHE A 120 6.30 7.17 -23.76
N PRO A 121 6.56 8.25 -23.01
CA PRO A 121 7.77 9.06 -23.19
C PRO A 121 8.99 8.14 -23.35
N GLU A 122 9.78 8.32 -24.42
CA GLU A 122 10.99 7.52 -24.63
C GLU A 122 11.92 7.72 -23.43
N GLY A 123 12.24 6.61 -22.78
CA GLY A 123 12.81 6.58 -21.45
C GLY A 123 11.71 6.53 -20.40
N ASN A 124 11.57 5.38 -19.73
CA ASN A 124 11.28 5.45 -18.29
C ASN A 124 12.25 6.51 -17.77
N GLN A 125 11.74 7.64 -17.28
CA GLN A 125 12.59 8.71 -16.76
C GLN A 125 13.65 8.06 -15.89
N VAL A 126 14.90 8.08 -16.36
CA VAL A 126 16.00 7.46 -15.64
C VAL A 126 16.48 8.51 -14.67
N PHE A 127 16.15 8.30 -13.40
CA PHE A 127 16.65 9.11 -12.31
C PHE A 127 18.10 8.70 -12.05
N GLU A 128 19.04 9.52 -12.49
CA GLU A 128 20.46 9.32 -12.22
C GLU A 128 20.73 9.53 -10.73
N ARG A 129 21.24 8.49 -10.06
CA ARG A 129 21.63 8.51 -8.64
C ARG A 129 22.93 7.76 -8.46
N GLU A 130 23.66 8.06 -7.39
CA GLU A 130 24.85 7.28 -7.05
C GLU A 130 24.45 5.85 -6.68
N PHE A 131 25.08 4.86 -7.31
CA PHE A 131 24.76 3.47 -7.03
C PHE A 131 25.23 3.07 -5.62
N VAL A 132 24.30 2.63 -4.76
CA VAL A 132 24.65 2.20 -3.40
C VAL A 132 24.97 0.71 -3.38
N THR A 133 26.24 0.39 -3.09
CA THR A 133 26.72 -1.00 -3.02
C THR A 133 26.36 -1.68 -1.69
N ARG A 134 26.34 -3.02 -1.68
CA ARG A 134 26.19 -3.82 -0.44
C ARG A 134 27.27 -3.49 0.61
N GLN A 135 28.51 -3.26 0.16
CA GLN A 135 29.59 -2.83 1.03
C GLN A 135 29.27 -1.50 1.70
N ARG A 136 28.81 -0.50 0.94
CA ARG A 136 28.43 0.81 1.48
C ARG A 136 27.30 0.69 2.52
N LEU A 137 26.30 -0.17 2.27
CA LEU A 137 25.20 -0.41 3.22
C LEU A 137 25.70 -0.92 4.56
N VAL A 138 26.53 -1.98 4.56
CA VAL A 138 27.05 -2.53 5.82
C VAL A 138 28.00 -1.57 6.52
N GLU A 139 28.75 -0.73 5.79
CA GLU A 139 29.60 0.30 6.38
C GLU A 139 28.77 1.42 7.07
N ILE A 140 27.65 1.84 6.47
CA ILE A 140 26.74 2.82 7.10
C ILE A 140 26.20 2.27 8.42
N ILE A 141 25.72 1.03 8.42
CA ILE A 141 25.17 0.35 9.60
C ILE A 141 26.23 0.15 10.68
N GLU A 142 27.41 -0.34 10.30
CA GLU A 142 28.53 -0.58 11.22
C GLU A 142 28.98 0.72 11.90
N ASN A 143 29.05 1.83 11.15
CA ASN A 143 29.38 3.15 11.70
C ASN A 143 28.31 3.67 12.66
N ASP A 144 27.02 3.46 12.35
CA ASP A 144 25.92 3.83 13.23
C ASP A 144 26.00 3.06 14.56
N LEU A 145 26.09 1.73 14.52
CA LEU A 145 26.24 0.89 15.72
C LEU A 145 27.48 1.26 16.54
N ARG A 146 28.60 1.56 15.87
CA ARG A 146 29.83 2.05 16.52
C ARG A 146 29.59 3.38 17.26
N SER A 147 28.74 4.26 16.74
CA SER A 147 28.34 5.50 17.40
C SER A 147 27.44 5.26 18.62
N LEU A 148 26.64 4.19 18.59
CA LEU A 148 25.76 3.77 19.68
C LEU A 148 26.49 2.96 20.77
N ARG A 149 27.77 2.58 20.60
CA ARG A 149 28.48 1.62 21.46
C ARG A 149 28.47 1.90 22.97
N SER A 150 28.28 3.14 23.40
CA SER A 150 28.15 3.50 24.82
C SER A 150 26.77 3.19 25.40
N ARG A 151 25.77 2.94 24.56
CA ARG A 151 24.38 2.61 24.86
C ARG A 151 24.13 1.14 24.49
N GLN A 152 24.75 0.23 25.25
CA GLN A 152 24.78 -1.20 24.92
C GLN A 152 23.40 -1.82 24.68
N GLN A 153 22.39 -1.43 25.47
CA GLN A 153 21.03 -1.93 25.26
C GLN A 153 20.46 -1.51 23.90
N GLU A 154 20.61 -0.24 23.54
CA GLU A 154 20.15 0.29 22.26
C GLU A 154 20.87 -0.38 21.07
N VAL A 155 22.17 -0.68 21.21
CA VAL A 155 22.92 -1.45 20.20
C VAL A 155 22.28 -2.82 19.94
N LEU A 156 21.88 -3.53 21.01
CA LEU A 156 21.30 -4.87 20.91
C LEU A 156 19.91 -4.86 20.26
N THR A 157 19.14 -3.80 20.44
CA THR A 157 17.75 -3.68 19.97
C THR A 157 17.58 -2.81 18.73
N THR A 158 18.65 -2.16 18.24
CA THR A 158 18.60 -1.40 16.99
C THR A 158 18.59 -2.33 15.78
N ARG A 159 17.65 -2.11 14.85
CA ARG A 159 17.52 -2.81 13.58
C ARG A 159 17.45 -1.83 12.43
N TYR A 160 17.86 -2.30 11.26
CA TYR A 160 18.01 -1.46 10.09
C TYR A 160 17.12 -1.92 8.94
N PHE A 161 16.65 -0.94 8.20
CA PHE A 161 15.89 -1.10 6.98
C PHE A 161 16.61 -0.40 5.84
N THR A 162 16.40 -0.87 4.61
CA THR A 162 16.96 -0.21 3.44
C THR A 162 15.93 0.00 2.34
N ILE A 163 16.09 1.11 1.61
CA ILE A 163 15.41 1.39 0.34
C ILE A 163 16.38 1.34 -0.85
N ALA A 164 17.60 0.82 -0.67
CA ALA A 164 18.65 0.83 -1.70
C ALA A 164 18.22 0.12 -2.99
N ASN A 165 17.40 -0.93 -2.91
CA ASN A 165 16.86 -1.62 -4.08
C ASN A 165 15.93 -0.72 -4.92
N LEU A 166 15.22 0.21 -4.28
CA LEU A 166 14.39 1.21 -4.95
C LEU A 166 15.24 2.37 -5.47
N HIS A 167 16.19 2.83 -4.66
CA HIS A 167 17.12 3.91 -5.02
C HIS A 167 17.97 3.57 -6.26
N ASN A 168 18.55 2.37 -6.26
CA ASN A 168 19.38 1.86 -7.35
C ASN A 168 18.59 1.53 -8.62
N ASN A 169 17.26 1.49 -8.53
CA ASN A 169 16.42 1.36 -9.71
C ASN A 169 16.19 2.75 -10.31
N GLY A 170 16.92 3.07 -11.37
CA GLY A 170 16.82 4.34 -12.08
C GLY A 170 15.41 4.63 -12.62
N THR A 171 14.49 3.66 -12.71
CA THR A 171 13.11 3.92 -13.16
C THR A 171 12.17 4.30 -12.01
N VAL A 172 12.62 4.26 -10.76
CA VAL A 172 11.82 4.61 -9.59
C VAL A 172 12.00 6.10 -9.29
N PRO A 173 10.92 6.91 -9.19
CA PRO A 173 11.01 8.33 -8.90
C PRO A 173 11.33 8.62 -7.42
N ASP A 174 11.89 9.81 -7.13
CA ASP A 174 12.22 10.23 -5.76
C ASP A 174 11.01 10.23 -4.82
N GLU A 175 9.84 10.57 -5.36
CA GLU A 175 8.57 10.50 -4.64
C GLU A 175 8.29 9.09 -4.09
N MET A 176 8.58 8.03 -4.85
CA MET A 176 8.43 6.66 -4.38
C MET A 176 9.41 6.31 -3.25
N LEU A 177 10.61 6.93 -3.24
CA LEU A 177 11.55 6.78 -2.14
C LEU A 177 11.02 7.46 -0.87
N MET A 178 10.40 8.64 -0.99
CA MET A 178 9.74 9.33 0.11
C MET A 178 8.59 8.47 0.68
N TYR A 179 7.73 7.94 -0.20
CA TYR A 179 6.65 7.03 0.18
C TYR A 179 7.16 5.75 0.84
N ALA A 180 8.30 5.19 0.40
CA ALA A 180 8.88 4.02 1.05
C ALA A 180 9.18 4.28 2.53
N ARG A 181 9.80 5.43 2.87
CA ARG A 181 10.10 5.77 4.26
C ARG A 181 8.84 6.07 5.06
N ALA A 182 7.89 6.79 4.47
CA ALA A 182 6.60 7.04 5.09
C ALA A 182 5.82 5.74 5.35
N ALA A 183 5.89 4.78 4.44
CA ALA A 183 5.27 3.46 4.58
C ALA A 183 5.92 2.64 5.70
N LEU A 184 7.26 2.64 5.80
CA LEU A 184 7.95 2.02 6.93
C LEU A 184 7.48 2.63 8.26
N SER A 185 7.48 3.96 8.35
CA SER A 185 7.04 4.68 9.55
C SER A 185 5.60 4.33 9.93
N LYS A 186 4.69 4.32 8.95
CA LYS A 186 3.29 3.96 9.16
C LYS A 186 3.13 2.52 9.58
N ALA A 187 3.76 1.56 8.89
CA ALA A 187 3.70 0.15 9.23
C ALA A 187 4.18 -0.12 10.67
N MET A 188 5.36 0.40 11.02
CA MET A 188 5.94 0.25 12.36
C MET A 188 5.04 0.85 13.45
N ASN A 189 4.56 2.09 13.27
CA ASN A 189 3.74 2.76 14.27
C ASN A 189 2.32 2.17 14.36
N ALA A 190 1.74 1.73 13.25
CA ALA A 190 0.44 1.05 13.21
C ALA A 190 0.46 -0.36 13.83
N MET A 191 1.65 -0.94 14.06
CA MET A 191 1.87 -2.21 14.76
C MET A 191 2.57 -2.04 16.14
N SER A 192 2.91 -0.82 16.54
CA SER A 192 3.56 -0.51 17.84
C SER A 192 2.68 -0.82 19.07
N GLN A 193 3.21 -0.85 20.28
CA GLN A 193 2.43 -0.74 21.53
C GLN A 193 2.56 0.64 22.19
N ALA A 194 3.39 1.53 21.64
CA ALA A 194 3.67 2.84 22.20
C ALA A 194 2.49 3.82 22.03
N ALA A 195 2.36 4.74 22.98
CA ALA A 195 1.41 5.86 22.92
C ALA A 195 1.92 7.05 22.10
N THR A 196 3.20 7.02 21.71
CA THR A 196 3.84 8.07 20.92
C THR A 196 4.22 7.51 19.56
N ILE A 197 4.08 8.35 18.53
CA ILE A 197 4.60 8.04 17.20
C ILE A 197 6.11 8.26 17.21
N ILE A 198 6.84 7.24 16.79
CA ILE A 198 8.30 7.27 16.70
C ILE A 198 8.66 6.96 15.24
N PRO A 199 9.00 7.98 14.43
CA PRO A 199 9.44 7.76 13.06
C PRO A 199 10.82 7.07 13.03
N PRO A 200 11.07 6.14 12.08
CA PRO A 200 12.40 5.59 11.84
C PRO A 200 13.43 6.71 11.57
N ARG A 201 14.63 6.56 12.15
CA ARG A 201 15.71 7.54 11.97
C ARG A 201 16.45 7.27 10.66
N ILE A 202 16.60 8.29 9.83
CA ILE A 202 17.49 8.23 8.67
C ILE A 202 18.94 8.27 9.18
N VAL A 203 19.75 7.27 8.80
CA VAL A 203 21.09 7.06 9.39
C VAL A 203 22.16 7.91 8.69
N ASP A 204 22.16 7.90 7.37
CA ASP A 204 22.93 8.78 6.52
C ASP A 204 22.14 10.07 6.27
N ALA A 205 22.79 11.23 6.22
CA ALA A 205 22.14 12.53 5.99
C ALA A 205 22.60 13.14 4.66
N ASP A 206 22.71 12.31 3.62
CA ASP A 206 23.09 12.72 2.27
C ASP A 206 21.90 12.56 1.30
N GLU A 207 22.07 13.03 0.06
CA GLU A 207 21.04 12.89 -0.98
C GLU A 207 20.74 11.42 -1.35
N ASN A 208 21.63 10.50 -0.96
CA ASN A 208 21.55 9.06 -1.20
C ASN A 208 21.11 8.28 0.05
N SER A 209 20.45 8.92 1.02
CA SER A 209 20.18 8.31 2.32
C SER A 209 19.31 7.06 2.23
N VAL A 210 19.88 5.85 2.21
CA VAL A 210 19.11 4.61 1.93
C VAL A 210 18.91 3.72 3.15
N VAL A 211 19.45 4.10 4.32
CA VAL A 211 19.38 3.29 5.54
C VAL A 211 18.53 3.98 6.61
N LEU A 212 17.55 3.26 7.14
CA LEU A 212 16.73 3.69 8.27
C LEU A 212 16.98 2.79 9.47
N ALA A 213 17.13 3.39 10.65
CA ALA A 213 17.29 2.70 11.92
C ALA A 213 16.02 2.80 12.76
N VAL A 214 15.71 1.73 13.47
CA VAL A 214 14.67 1.67 14.51
C VAL A 214 15.23 0.99 15.74
N ASN A 215 14.83 1.41 16.94
CA ASN A 215 15.02 0.62 18.15
C ASN A 215 13.72 -0.17 18.40
N LEU A 216 13.81 -1.51 18.51
CA LEU A 216 12.64 -2.36 18.71
C LEU A 216 11.84 -2.02 19.99
N GLU A 217 12.53 -1.57 21.04
CA GLU A 217 11.90 -1.20 22.32
C GLU A 217 10.97 0.01 22.19
N ASP A 218 11.27 0.93 21.27
CA ASP A 218 10.43 2.10 20.97
C ASP A 218 9.03 1.69 20.48
N TYR A 219 8.90 0.48 19.92
CA TYR A 219 7.65 -0.07 19.39
C TYR A 219 7.04 -1.13 20.31
N GLY A 220 7.69 -1.45 21.44
CA GLY A 220 7.29 -2.54 22.32
C GLY A 220 7.55 -3.93 21.71
N TRP A 221 8.54 -4.06 20.84
CA TRP A 221 8.90 -5.32 20.19
C TRP A 221 10.12 -5.95 20.84
N SER A 222 10.12 -7.27 20.90
CA SER A 222 11.22 -8.08 21.40
C SER A 222 12.14 -8.57 20.28
N LEU A 223 13.27 -9.16 20.65
CA LEU A 223 14.14 -9.86 19.69
C LEU A 223 13.44 -11.08 19.07
N ASP A 224 12.52 -11.73 19.79
CA ASP A 224 11.75 -12.85 19.27
C ASP A 224 10.74 -12.40 18.20
N ASP A 225 10.12 -11.23 18.39
CA ASP A 225 9.25 -10.62 17.38
C ASP A 225 10.04 -10.30 16.11
N TRP A 226 11.25 -9.74 16.27
CA TRP A 226 12.14 -9.48 15.16
C TRP A 226 12.57 -10.77 14.44
N TYR A 227 12.88 -11.83 15.19
CA TYR A 227 13.19 -13.13 14.61
C TYR A 227 12.04 -13.65 13.73
N LEU A 228 10.79 -13.50 14.18
CA LEU A 228 9.62 -13.88 13.40
C LEU A 228 9.47 -13.08 12.10
N VAL A 229 9.92 -11.82 12.08
CA VAL A 229 10.01 -11.04 10.84
C VAL A 229 11.05 -11.65 9.92
N ILE A 230 12.30 -11.77 10.37
CA ILE A 230 13.41 -12.11 9.45
C ILE A 230 13.41 -13.58 8.99
N LYS A 231 12.78 -14.51 9.72
CA LYS A 231 12.80 -15.95 9.39
C LYS A 231 12.37 -16.29 7.95
N ASP A 232 11.49 -15.46 7.37
CA ASP A 232 10.94 -15.65 6.02
C ASP A 232 11.54 -14.67 5.01
N TYR A 233 12.56 -13.90 5.39
CA TYR A 233 13.20 -12.91 4.52
C TYR A 233 13.97 -13.58 3.38
N PRO A 234 13.56 -13.41 2.09
CA PRO A 234 14.08 -14.24 1.00
C PRO A 234 15.37 -13.70 0.37
N TYR A 235 15.96 -12.64 0.94
CA TYR A 235 17.07 -11.90 0.34
C TYR A 235 18.39 -11.99 1.13
N THR A 236 18.44 -12.81 2.19
CA THR A 236 19.63 -12.92 3.05
C THR A 236 20.82 -13.46 2.28
N LEU A 237 21.96 -12.75 2.34
CA LEU A 237 23.19 -13.13 1.63
C LEU A 237 24.44 -12.88 2.49
N GLU A 238 25.27 -13.91 2.60
CA GLU A 238 26.60 -13.77 3.20
C GLU A 238 27.60 -13.08 2.23
N PRO A 239 28.40 -12.11 2.71
CA PRO A 239 29.40 -11.44 1.89
C PRO A 239 30.49 -12.38 1.35
N ARG A 240 30.82 -12.23 0.06
CA ARG A 240 32.00 -12.85 -0.56
C ARG A 240 33.24 -11.94 -0.54
N LYS A 241 33.04 -10.62 -0.69
CA LYS A 241 34.12 -9.63 -0.74
C LYS A 241 34.68 -9.37 0.66
N SER A 242 36.01 -9.29 0.78
CA SER A 242 36.69 -9.15 2.08
C SER A 242 36.31 -7.87 2.83
N ALA A 243 36.19 -6.74 2.12
CA ALA A 243 35.82 -5.45 2.72
C ALA A 243 34.40 -5.46 3.29
N GLU A 244 33.42 -5.96 2.51
CA GLU A 244 32.04 -6.15 2.97
C GLU A 244 31.94 -7.13 4.15
N ARG A 245 32.70 -8.24 4.10
CA ARG A 245 32.73 -9.25 5.16
C ARG A 245 33.20 -8.71 6.51
N ALA A 246 34.15 -7.78 6.51
CA ALA A 246 34.68 -7.19 7.75
C ALA A 246 33.59 -6.38 8.49
N ALA A 247 32.88 -5.49 7.80
CA ALA A 247 31.79 -4.71 8.37
C ALA A 247 30.62 -5.61 8.81
N TYR A 248 30.26 -6.59 7.96
CA TYR A 248 29.22 -7.58 8.28
C TYR A 248 29.52 -8.36 9.58
N MET A 249 30.76 -8.81 9.77
CA MET A 249 31.17 -9.51 11.00
C MET A 249 31.20 -8.57 12.22
N ALA A 250 31.59 -7.31 12.05
CA ALA A 250 31.57 -6.32 13.12
C ALA A 250 30.13 -6.05 13.61
N ILE A 251 29.16 -5.95 12.69
CA ILE A 251 27.73 -5.82 13.01
C ILE A 251 27.25 -6.99 13.88
N ALA A 252 27.55 -8.23 13.47
CA ALA A 252 27.23 -9.40 14.28
C ALA A 252 27.87 -9.32 15.69
N GLY A 253 29.10 -8.83 15.79
CA GLY A 253 29.77 -8.58 17.07
C GLY A 253 29.03 -7.59 17.98
N TYR A 254 28.52 -6.48 17.43
CA TYR A 254 27.68 -5.54 18.18
C TYR A 254 26.38 -6.18 18.67
N TRP A 255 25.81 -7.11 17.91
CA TRP A 255 24.62 -7.89 18.28
C TRP A 255 24.91 -9.15 19.09
N GLY A 256 26.04 -9.20 19.80
CA GLY A 256 26.37 -10.32 20.69
C GLY A 256 26.81 -11.61 19.97
N GLY A 257 27.29 -11.49 18.74
CA GLY A 257 27.74 -12.61 17.91
C GLY A 257 26.66 -13.25 17.05
N ILE A 258 25.43 -12.72 17.05
CA ILE A 258 24.34 -13.22 16.22
C ILE A 258 24.56 -12.77 14.78
N GLN A 259 24.82 -13.75 13.91
CA GLN A 259 24.95 -13.51 12.48
C GLN A 259 23.57 -13.57 11.82
N GLN A 260 23.14 -12.46 11.24
CA GLN A 260 21.86 -12.30 10.54
C GLN A 260 22.02 -11.25 9.42
N GLU A 261 20.99 -11.09 8.57
CA GLU A 261 21.00 -10.01 7.58
C GLU A 261 21.06 -8.63 8.29
N PRO A 262 22.04 -7.75 7.96
CA PRO A 262 22.20 -6.47 8.63
C PRO A 262 21.04 -5.49 8.46
N CYS A 263 20.31 -5.57 7.33
CA CYS A 263 19.15 -4.73 7.08
C CYS A 263 18.14 -5.43 6.19
N ILE A 264 16.85 -5.16 6.41
CA ILE A 264 15.77 -5.69 5.57
C ILE A 264 15.21 -4.63 4.64
N ARG A 265 14.79 -5.04 3.44
CA ARG A 265 14.17 -4.12 2.49
C ARG A 265 12.84 -3.59 3.01
N VAL A 266 12.63 -2.27 2.89
CA VAL A 266 11.40 -1.59 3.30
C VAL A 266 10.18 -2.11 2.54
N ASP A 267 10.29 -2.27 1.22
CA ASP A 267 9.19 -2.71 0.37
C ASP A 267 8.70 -4.11 0.75
N TRP A 268 9.63 -5.05 0.97
CA TRP A 268 9.33 -6.39 1.48
C TRP A 268 8.68 -6.32 2.86
N PHE A 269 9.25 -5.57 3.80
CA PHE A 269 8.73 -5.50 5.16
C PHE A 269 7.31 -4.96 5.18
N VAL A 270 7.06 -3.84 4.50
CA VAL A 270 5.71 -3.27 4.40
C VAL A 270 4.76 -4.28 3.77
N ALA A 271 5.15 -4.91 2.66
CA ALA A 271 4.30 -5.88 1.96
C ALA A 271 3.98 -7.15 2.76
N HIS A 272 4.82 -7.57 3.71
CA HIS A 272 4.67 -8.83 4.46
C HIS A 272 4.26 -8.63 5.92
N ALA A 273 4.89 -7.70 6.63
CA ALA A 273 4.66 -7.47 8.06
C ALA A 273 3.29 -6.84 8.31
N THR A 274 2.76 -6.04 7.38
CA THR A 274 1.40 -5.48 7.48
C THR A 274 0.30 -6.50 7.15
N ARG A 275 0.64 -7.78 6.94
CA ARG A 275 -0.32 -8.85 6.66
C ARG A 275 -0.27 -9.92 7.74
N ALA A 276 -1.42 -10.51 8.05
CA ALA A 276 -1.47 -11.68 8.90
C ALA A 276 -0.69 -12.87 8.25
N PRO A 277 0.05 -13.67 9.05
CA PRO A 277 0.05 -13.69 10.51
C PRO A 277 1.01 -12.68 11.18
N LEU A 278 1.96 -12.09 10.46
CA LEU A 278 2.95 -11.18 11.06
C LEU A 278 2.30 -9.93 11.66
N TYR A 279 1.32 -9.35 10.97
CA TYR A 279 0.55 -8.22 11.47
C TYR A 279 -0.02 -8.49 12.86
N ASP A 280 -0.73 -9.63 13.01
CA ASP A 280 -1.36 -10.04 14.27
C ASP A 280 -0.35 -10.26 15.40
N ILE A 281 0.85 -10.77 15.06
CA ILE A 281 1.93 -11.00 16.01
C ILE A 281 2.52 -9.66 16.47
N LEU A 282 2.88 -8.78 15.54
CA LEU A 282 3.60 -7.54 15.82
C LEU A 282 2.71 -6.53 16.57
N ILE A 283 1.44 -6.45 16.20
CA ILE A 283 0.45 -5.61 16.90
C ILE A 283 -0.08 -6.24 18.19
N LYS A 284 0.34 -7.47 18.52
CA LYS A 284 -0.05 -8.22 19.72
C LYS A 284 -1.56 -8.48 19.81
N HIS A 285 -2.19 -8.84 18.68
CA HIS A 285 -3.61 -9.16 18.68
C HIS A 285 -3.92 -10.35 19.59
N PRO A 286 -5.01 -10.27 20.36
CA PRO A 286 -5.53 -11.42 21.07
C PRO A 286 -6.17 -12.42 20.10
N HIS A 287 -6.64 -13.55 20.63
CA HIS A 287 -7.22 -14.62 19.82
C HIS A 287 -8.72 -14.39 19.54
N THR A 288 -9.38 -13.55 20.33
CA THR A 288 -10.83 -13.35 20.26
C THR A 288 -11.24 -11.87 20.23
N LEU A 289 -12.42 -11.59 19.66
CA LEU A 289 -13.06 -10.28 19.68
C LEU A 289 -13.25 -9.77 21.11
N GLN A 290 -13.70 -10.65 22.01
CA GLN A 290 -13.99 -10.28 23.41
C GLN A 290 -12.72 -9.84 24.14
N GLU A 291 -11.60 -10.54 23.94
CA GLU A 291 -10.32 -10.14 24.51
C GLU A 291 -9.85 -8.79 23.97
N LEU A 292 -10.02 -8.53 22.66
CA LEU A 292 -9.65 -7.24 22.07
C LEU A 292 -10.52 -6.10 22.63
N ALA A 293 -11.83 -6.32 22.74
CA ALA A 293 -12.75 -5.36 23.32
C ALA A 293 -12.35 -5.02 24.76
N MET A 294 -12.08 -6.04 25.59
CA MET A 294 -11.62 -5.84 26.97
C MET A 294 -10.29 -5.07 27.05
N GLN A 295 -9.32 -5.38 26.19
CA GLN A 295 -8.04 -4.64 26.11
C GLN A 295 -8.24 -3.15 25.79
N ASN A 296 -9.30 -2.82 25.04
CA ASN A 296 -9.68 -1.46 24.67
C ASN A 296 -10.70 -0.83 25.64
N GLY A 297 -11.06 -1.50 26.74
CA GLY A 297 -12.03 -1.02 27.72
C GLY A 297 -13.48 -1.01 27.22
N VAL A 298 -13.80 -1.84 26.23
CA VAL A 298 -15.12 -1.97 25.61
C VAL A 298 -15.83 -3.20 26.18
N ASP A 299 -17.07 -3.02 26.60
CA ASP A 299 -17.98 -4.07 27.06
C ASP A 299 -19.11 -4.18 26.02
N ILE A 300 -18.92 -5.01 24.98
CA ILE A 300 -19.82 -5.05 23.81
C ILE A 300 -21.27 -5.31 24.24
N GLU A 301 -21.49 -6.38 24.99
CA GLU A 301 -22.81 -6.78 25.47
C GLU A 301 -23.38 -5.78 26.48
N GLY A 302 -22.56 -5.26 27.39
CA GLY A 302 -23.01 -4.29 28.38
C GLY A 302 -23.28 -2.90 27.79
N ASP A 303 -22.61 -2.51 26.71
CA ASP A 303 -22.89 -1.28 25.97
C ASP A 303 -24.18 -1.39 25.17
N PHE A 304 -24.44 -2.54 24.56
CA PHE A 304 -25.74 -2.81 23.94
C PHE A 304 -26.86 -2.76 24.99
N ALA A 305 -26.76 -3.57 26.06
CA ALA A 305 -27.79 -3.66 27.09
C ALA A 305 -28.10 -2.32 27.78
N LYS A 306 -27.09 -1.47 27.98
CA LYS A 306 -27.22 -0.14 28.60
C LYS A 306 -27.43 0.99 27.59
N GLN A 307 -27.58 0.68 26.30
CA GLN A 307 -27.80 1.64 25.22
C GLN A 307 -26.70 2.72 25.10
N ARG A 308 -25.44 2.30 25.29
CA ARG A 308 -24.25 3.17 25.27
C ARG A 308 -23.46 3.12 23.95
N LEU A 309 -23.83 2.22 23.04
CA LEU A 309 -23.26 2.19 21.69
C LEU A 309 -24.11 3.03 20.72
N LEU A 310 -23.49 3.45 19.62
CA LEU A 310 -24.18 4.01 18.46
C LEU A 310 -24.31 2.90 17.41
N ARG A 311 -25.54 2.66 16.93
CA ARG A 311 -25.82 1.66 15.89
C ARG A 311 -26.22 2.31 14.57
N THR A 312 -25.70 1.77 13.48
CA THR A 312 -25.94 2.23 12.11
C THR A 312 -25.88 1.05 11.14
N GLY A 313 -26.39 1.19 9.92
CA GLY A 313 -26.38 0.10 8.94
C GLY A 313 -26.79 0.48 7.54
N VAL A 314 -26.48 -0.39 6.60
CA VAL A 314 -26.77 -0.27 5.16
C VAL A 314 -27.39 -1.56 4.63
N PHE A 315 -28.41 -1.46 3.78
CA PHE A 315 -29.04 -2.63 3.15
C PHE A 315 -28.31 -3.13 1.90
N ALA A 316 -27.50 -2.27 1.29
CA ALA A 316 -26.61 -2.61 0.18
C ALA A 316 -25.21 -2.06 0.48
N SER A 317 -24.22 -2.95 0.57
CA SER A 317 -22.82 -2.60 0.86
C SER A 317 -21.98 -2.64 -0.41
N GLY A 318 -20.98 -1.75 -0.50
CA GLY A 318 -20.00 -1.76 -1.60
C GLY A 318 -18.82 -2.72 -1.40
N VAL A 319 -18.76 -3.44 -0.27
CA VAL A 319 -17.66 -4.36 0.08
C VAL A 319 -18.18 -5.73 0.53
N SER A 320 -19.37 -5.78 1.14
CA SER A 320 -20.05 -7.00 1.58
C SER A 320 -21.05 -7.47 0.52
N SER A 321 -21.26 -8.78 0.40
CA SER A 321 -22.25 -9.34 -0.53
C SER A 321 -23.72 -9.15 -0.10
N GLN A 322 -23.95 -8.63 1.12
CA GLN A 322 -25.26 -8.46 1.75
C GLN A 322 -25.37 -7.09 2.46
N ASN A 323 -26.46 -6.87 3.21
CA ASN A 323 -26.57 -5.77 4.17
C ASN A 323 -25.42 -5.81 5.20
N ARG A 324 -25.09 -4.67 5.82
CA ARG A 324 -24.04 -4.56 6.85
C ARG A 324 -24.54 -3.69 8.00
N LEU A 325 -24.25 -4.09 9.22
CA LEU A 325 -24.57 -3.35 10.45
C LEU A 325 -23.28 -2.99 11.16
N MET A 326 -23.22 -1.81 11.78
CA MET A 326 -22.06 -1.38 12.55
C MET A 326 -22.45 -0.76 13.88
N ASP A 327 -21.67 -1.11 14.89
CA ASP A 327 -21.70 -0.53 16.22
C ASP A 327 -20.43 0.26 16.49
N ARG A 328 -20.60 1.48 16.98
CA ARG A 328 -19.51 2.29 17.55
C ARG A 328 -19.60 2.24 19.06
N HIS A 329 -18.54 1.74 19.68
CA HIS A 329 -18.32 1.80 21.12
C HIS A 329 -17.33 2.92 21.45
N ALA A 330 -17.55 3.60 22.57
CA ALA A 330 -16.51 4.42 23.17
C ALA A 330 -15.41 3.50 23.72
N SER A 331 -14.15 3.79 23.39
CA SER A 331 -13.01 2.99 23.84
C SER A 331 -12.03 3.84 24.64
N LYS A 332 -11.10 3.18 25.32
CA LYS A 332 -10.02 3.83 26.09
C LYS A 332 -9.20 4.83 25.28
N TYR A 333 -9.06 4.62 23.97
CA TYR A 333 -8.15 5.39 23.12
C TYR A 333 -8.86 6.21 22.04
N GLY A 334 -10.19 6.20 21.99
CA GLY A 334 -10.99 6.82 20.94
C GLY A 334 -12.22 5.97 20.63
N ALA A 335 -12.33 5.47 19.41
CA ALA A 335 -13.45 4.63 19.00
C ALA A 335 -13.08 3.15 18.83
N PHE A 336 -14.07 2.30 18.99
CA PHE A 336 -14.03 0.90 18.61
C PHE A 336 -15.24 0.64 17.72
N TRP A 337 -14.99 0.55 16.41
CA TRP A 337 -16.01 0.26 15.41
C TRP A 337 -16.03 -1.24 15.14
N LEU A 338 -17.16 -1.86 15.39
CA LEU A 338 -17.43 -3.26 15.12
C LEU A 338 -18.48 -3.34 14.02
N SER A 339 -18.15 -4.04 12.95
CA SER A 339 -19.08 -4.31 11.86
C SER A 339 -19.47 -5.78 11.83
N TYR A 340 -20.67 -6.06 11.33
CA TYR A 340 -21.21 -7.40 11.16
C TYR A 340 -21.56 -7.60 9.70
N ASP A 341 -20.94 -8.61 9.10
CA ASP A 341 -21.15 -9.04 7.72
C ASP A 341 -21.95 -10.33 7.70
N PHE A 342 -22.75 -10.53 6.65
CA PHE A 342 -23.78 -11.55 6.64
C PHE A 342 -23.63 -12.48 5.43
N ALA A 343 -23.88 -13.77 5.67
CA ALA A 343 -24.25 -14.72 4.64
C ALA A 343 -25.79 -14.74 4.54
N GLN A 344 -26.33 -15.24 3.43
CA GLN A 344 -27.78 -15.42 3.33
C GLN A 344 -28.26 -16.52 4.29
N THR A 345 -28.95 -16.14 5.36
CA THR A 345 -29.54 -17.05 6.36
C THR A 345 -30.97 -16.63 6.71
N ALA A 346 -31.65 -17.38 7.57
CA ALA A 346 -32.98 -17.00 8.06
C ALA A 346 -32.97 -15.72 8.91
N LYS A 347 -31.82 -15.36 9.48
CA LYS A 347 -31.63 -14.24 10.42
C LYS A 347 -30.59 -13.21 9.94
N SER A 348 -30.40 -13.08 8.62
CA SER A 348 -29.38 -12.18 8.06
C SER A 348 -29.90 -10.79 7.67
N ASN A 349 -31.22 -10.62 7.55
CA ASN A 349 -31.83 -9.36 7.14
C ASN A 349 -31.93 -8.39 8.32
N ILE A 350 -31.07 -7.37 8.36
CA ILE A 350 -31.02 -6.39 9.45
C ILE A 350 -32.26 -5.49 9.52
N ALA A 351 -33.11 -5.46 8.50
CA ALA A 351 -34.42 -4.81 8.60
C ALA A 351 -35.34 -5.56 9.56
N VAL A 352 -35.18 -6.88 9.71
CA VAL A 352 -36.04 -7.73 10.57
C VAL A 352 -35.32 -8.09 11.86
N PHE A 353 -33.99 -8.25 11.81
CA PHE A 353 -33.18 -8.67 12.95
C PHE A 353 -32.12 -7.61 13.32
N PRO A 354 -32.48 -6.38 13.70
CA PRO A 354 -31.52 -5.30 13.96
C PRO A 354 -30.87 -5.34 15.35
N LEU A 355 -31.29 -6.26 16.24
CA LEU A 355 -31.00 -6.15 17.68
C LEU A 355 -29.75 -6.87 18.15
N GLY A 356 -28.80 -7.20 17.27
CA GLY A 356 -27.49 -7.73 17.66
C GLY A 356 -27.33 -9.23 17.40
N PRO A 357 -26.14 -9.79 17.65
CA PRO A 357 -25.83 -11.18 17.39
C PRO A 357 -26.70 -12.17 18.18
N ASN A 358 -27.10 -13.25 17.53
CA ASN A 358 -27.88 -14.34 18.11
C ASN A 358 -27.00 -15.18 19.05
N ARG A 359 -26.90 -14.74 20.31
CA ARG A 359 -26.13 -15.40 21.38
C ARG A 359 -27.04 -15.97 22.46
N PRO A 360 -26.59 -16.98 23.24
CA PRO A 360 -27.36 -17.47 24.37
C PRO A 360 -27.72 -16.35 25.36
N ASN A 361 -28.99 -16.31 25.78
CA ASN A 361 -29.55 -15.30 26.70
C ASN A 361 -29.65 -13.88 26.12
N HIS A 362 -29.65 -13.71 24.79
CA HIS A 362 -29.90 -12.41 24.20
C HIS A 362 -31.31 -11.90 24.58
N PRO A 363 -31.46 -10.65 25.08
CA PRO A 363 -32.74 -10.15 25.60
C PRO A 363 -33.84 -10.08 24.54
N TYR A 364 -33.47 -9.94 23.27
CA TYR A 364 -34.37 -9.83 22.12
C TYR A 364 -34.14 -10.96 21.12
N GLN A 365 -34.21 -12.21 21.58
CA GLN A 365 -33.89 -13.43 20.82
C GLN A 365 -34.60 -13.51 19.44
N GLU A 366 -35.83 -13.00 19.35
CA GLU A 366 -36.66 -13.03 18.13
C GLU A 366 -36.17 -12.04 17.06
N ALA A 367 -35.52 -10.95 17.48
CA ALA A 367 -35.00 -9.89 16.61
C ALA A 367 -33.44 -9.88 16.54
N ALA A 368 -32.79 -10.93 17.07
CA ALA A 368 -31.34 -11.12 17.00
C ALA A 368 -30.91 -11.76 15.66
N PHE A 369 -29.81 -11.27 15.09
CA PHE A 369 -29.28 -11.66 13.78
C PHE A 369 -28.22 -12.76 13.84
N GLU A 370 -27.93 -13.38 12.69
CA GLU A 370 -26.82 -14.32 12.54
C GLU A 370 -25.78 -13.79 11.56
N GLU A 371 -24.66 -13.30 12.08
CA GLU A 371 -23.52 -12.82 11.29
C GLU A 371 -22.67 -13.99 10.76
N ALA A 372 -21.99 -13.75 9.63
CA ALA A 372 -20.99 -14.65 9.05
C ALA A 372 -19.57 -14.35 9.56
N GLY A 373 -19.33 -13.10 9.95
CA GLY A 373 -18.06 -12.63 10.48
C GLY A 373 -18.14 -11.14 10.80
N SER A 374 -17.07 -10.64 11.40
CA SER A 374 -16.98 -9.25 11.82
C SER A 374 -15.61 -8.67 11.56
N GLU A 375 -15.59 -7.38 11.23
CA GLU A 375 -14.38 -6.58 11.11
C GLU A 375 -14.39 -5.47 12.17
N VAL A 376 -13.24 -5.24 12.78
CA VAL A 376 -13.01 -4.21 13.79
C VAL A 376 -12.03 -3.17 13.28
N VAL A 377 -12.37 -1.89 13.44
CA VAL A 377 -11.44 -0.77 13.33
C VAL A 377 -11.40 -0.06 14.69
N TYR A 378 -10.24 0.03 15.33
CA TYR A 378 -10.14 0.62 16.66
C TYR A 378 -9.00 1.63 16.79
N SER A 379 -9.23 2.69 17.57
CA SER A 379 -8.21 3.68 17.91
C SER A 379 -7.15 3.05 18.81
N ARG A 380 -5.89 3.33 18.51
CA ARG A 380 -4.74 2.85 19.28
C ARG A 380 -4.16 3.92 20.20
N PRO A 381 -3.29 3.55 21.17
CA PRO A 381 -2.68 4.51 22.09
C PRO A 381 -1.97 5.70 21.42
N ASN A 382 -1.40 5.50 20.24
CA ASN A 382 -0.72 6.54 19.46
C ASN A 382 -1.63 7.28 18.46
N GLY A 383 -2.94 7.03 18.49
CA GLY A 383 -3.94 7.66 17.64
C GLY A 383 -4.08 7.06 16.24
N LEU A 384 -3.22 6.12 15.83
CA LEU A 384 -3.43 5.34 14.61
C LEU A 384 -4.53 4.29 14.81
N HIS A 385 -4.90 3.58 13.75
CA HIS A 385 -5.87 2.49 13.82
C HIS A 385 -5.20 1.11 13.91
N GLY A 386 -5.86 0.19 14.61
CA GLY A 386 -5.66 -1.25 14.48
C GLY A 386 -6.87 -1.91 13.83
N TYR A 387 -6.67 -3.10 13.27
CA TYR A 387 -7.67 -3.82 12.48
C TYR A 387 -7.74 -5.27 12.91
N LEU A 388 -8.94 -5.82 13.13
CA LEU A 388 -9.11 -7.24 13.44
C LEU A 388 -10.23 -7.82 12.58
N ILE A 389 -10.04 -9.03 12.06
CA ILE A 389 -11.08 -9.80 11.41
C ILE A 389 -11.36 -11.04 12.27
N VAL A 390 -12.64 -11.32 12.51
CA VAL A 390 -13.08 -12.49 13.27
C VAL A 390 -14.17 -13.27 12.52
N ASP A 391 -14.23 -14.57 12.77
CA ASP A 391 -15.33 -15.41 12.32
C ASP A 391 -16.63 -15.15 13.12
N ASN A 392 -17.72 -15.84 12.77
CA ASN A 392 -19.01 -15.74 13.47
C ASN A 392 -19.00 -16.24 14.93
N LYS A 393 -17.89 -16.80 15.41
CA LYS A 393 -17.68 -17.18 16.82
C LYS A 393 -16.81 -16.15 17.56
N GLY A 394 -16.41 -15.08 16.88
CA GLY A 394 -15.53 -14.07 17.43
C GLY A 394 -14.06 -14.51 17.49
N GLN A 395 -13.68 -15.60 16.80
CA GLN A 395 -12.30 -16.06 16.75
C GLN A 395 -11.54 -15.31 15.65
N ARG A 396 -10.33 -14.83 15.97
CA ARG A 396 -9.48 -14.14 14.99
C ARG A 396 -9.19 -15.04 13.80
N ILE A 397 -9.38 -14.49 12.60
CA ILE A 397 -9.00 -15.10 11.34
C ILE A 397 -8.05 -14.16 10.57
N SER A 398 -7.13 -14.74 9.80
CA SER A 398 -6.16 -13.96 9.02
C SER A 398 -6.73 -13.44 7.70
N ARG A 399 -7.77 -14.09 7.18
CA ARG A 399 -8.37 -13.83 5.87
C ARG A 399 -9.88 -14.02 5.93
N ALA A 400 -10.63 -13.07 5.40
CA ALA A 400 -12.08 -13.20 5.28
C ALA A 400 -12.44 -13.96 3.98
N PRO A 401 -13.46 -14.83 3.99
CA PRO A 401 -13.91 -15.51 2.78
C PRO A 401 -14.49 -14.53 1.74
N VAL A 402 -14.06 -14.64 0.48
CA VAL A 402 -14.53 -13.77 -0.64
C VAL A 402 -16.05 -13.84 -0.85
N SER A 403 -16.68 -14.95 -0.48
CA SER A 403 -18.14 -15.10 -0.52
C SER A 403 -18.88 -14.18 0.45
N ILE A 404 -18.19 -13.63 1.45
CA ILE A 404 -18.75 -12.72 2.46
C ILE A 404 -18.37 -11.28 2.12
N VAL A 405 -17.07 -11.02 1.98
CA VAL A 405 -16.48 -9.70 1.76
C VAL A 405 -15.28 -9.82 0.82
N ALA A 406 -15.10 -8.86 -0.09
CA ALA A 406 -14.02 -8.87 -1.06
C ALA A 406 -13.19 -7.59 -1.00
N ASP A 407 -11.86 -7.75 -1.10
CA ASP A 407 -10.94 -6.65 -1.34
C ASP A 407 -11.00 -6.28 -2.82
N HIS A 408 -11.75 -5.24 -3.16
CA HIS A 408 -11.84 -4.73 -4.52
C HIS A 408 -10.60 -3.94 -4.95
N VAL A 409 -9.78 -3.47 -4.01
CA VAL A 409 -8.52 -2.76 -4.29
C VAL A 409 -7.44 -3.74 -4.72
N THR A 410 -7.49 -4.99 -4.24
CA THR A 410 -6.60 -6.11 -4.60
C THR A 410 -5.11 -5.70 -4.52
N VAL A 411 -4.69 -5.13 -3.39
CA VAL A 411 -3.32 -4.57 -3.22
C VAL A 411 -2.22 -5.57 -3.59
N ASP A 412 -2.45 -6.85 -3.30
CA ASP A 412 -1.55 -7.96 -3.58
C ASP A 412 -2.03 -8.88 -4.72
N GLY A 413 -3.05 -8.45 -5.46
CA GLY A 413 -3.63 -9.18 -6.58
C GLY A 413 -4.57 -10.32 -6.19
N VAL A 414 -4.98 -10.45 -4.93
CA VAL A 414 -6.06 -11.38 -4.53
C VAL A 414 -7.29 -10.63 -4.00
N PRO A 415 -8.51 -11.16 -4.21
CA PRO A 415 -9.74 -10.52 -3.75
C PRO A 415 -10.08 -10.83 -2.28
N GLU A 416 -9.25 -11.59 -1.57
CA GLU A 416 -9.44 -11.88 -0.15
C GLU A 416 -9.06 -10.66 0.69
N VAL A 417 -9.92 -10.30 1.66
CA VAL A 417 -9.56 -9.30 2.66
C VAL A 417 -8.57 -9.93 3.65
N VAL A 418 -7.33 -9.47 3.63
CA VAL A 418 -6.26 -9.93 4.54
C VAL A 418 -6.11 -8.92 5.68
N ASN A 419 -6.16 -9.40 6.93
CA ASN A 419 -6.08 -8.51 8.09
C ASN A 419 -4.79 -7.67 8.07
N GLY A 420 -4.93 -6.37 8.34
CA GLY A 420 -3.87 -5.37 8.23
C GLY A 420 -3.90 -4.64 6.88
N LEU A 421 -3.14 -5.12 5.89
CA LEU A 421 -2.88 -4.40 4.64
C LEU A 421 -4.15 -4.03 3.86
N SER A 422 -5.11 -4.96 3.69
CA SER A 422 -6.37 -4.66 3.00
C SER A 422 -7.16 -3.59 3.75
N CYS A 423 -7.19 -3.67 5.09
CA CYS A 423 -7.86 -2.68 5.93
C CYS A 423 -7.18 -1.30 5.84
N MET A 424 -5.84 -1.24 5.85
CA MET A 424 -5.08 0.01 5.67
C MET A 424 -5.38 0.65 4.31
N ALA A 425 -5.49 -0.15 3.25
CA ALA A 425 -5.78 0.29 1.89
C ALA A 425 -7.21 0.81 1.72
N CYS A 426 -8.19 0.22 2.42
CA CYS A 426 -9.57 0.72 2.42
C CYS A 426 -9.74 1.95 3.33
N HIS A 427 -9.05 2.00 4.46
CA HIS A 427 -9.18 3.04 5.48
C HIS A 427 -8.06 4.07 5.39
N THR A 428 -7.81 4.59 4.18
CA THR A 428 -6.74 5.55 3.88
C THR A 428 -6.84 6.80 4.76
N GLU A 429 -8.05 7.31 4.96
CA GLU A 429 -8.37 8.49 5.75
C GLU A 429 -8.84 8.16 7.18
N GLY A 430 -8.92 6.89 7.56
CA GLY A 430 -9.53 6.44 8.81
C GLY A 430 -10.89 5.77 8.58
N ILE A 431 -11.86 5.97 9.49
CA ILE A 431 -13.19 5.38 9.33
C ILE A 431 -13.90 6.00 8.11
N ARG A 432 -14.39 5.14 7.21
CA ARG A 432 -15.06 5.56 5.97
C ARG A 432 -16.48 6.00 6.28
N SER A 433 -16.92 7.08 5.63
CA SER A 433 -18.33 7.48 5.65
C SER A 433 -19.20 6.47 4.92
N PHE A 434 -20.45 6.38 5.35
CA PHE A 434 -21.51 5.64 4.68
C PHE A 434 -22.85 6.23 5.07
N GLN A 435 -23.85 6.08 4.20
CA GLN A 435 -25.19 6.59 4.47
C GLN A 435 -25.91 5.67 5.46
N ASN A 436 -26.26 6.17 6.65
CA ASN A 436 -27.04 5.37 7.60
C ASN A 436 -28.46 5.18 7.07
N ARG A 437 -28.80 3.95 6.66
CA ARG A 437 -30.12 3.59 6.14
C ARG A 437 -30.97 2.82 7.14
N LEU A 438 -30.44 2.48 8.31
CA LEU A 438 -31.15 1.70 9.31
C LEU A 438 -32.38 2.43 9.90
N PRO A 439 -32.34 3.75 10.19
CA PRO A 439 -33.52 4.48 10.64
C PRO A 439 -34.67 4.42 9.64
N GLY A 440 -35.86 4.05 10.10
CA GLY A 440 -37.11 4.12 9.32
C GLY A 440 -37.37 2.96 8.35
N ALA A 441 -36.52 1.93 8.34
CA ALA A 441 -36.64 0.78 7.46
C ALA A 441 -36.50 -0.57 8.20
N TYR A 442 -36.72 -0.57 9.51
CA TYR A 442 -36.71 -1.78 10.34
C TYR A 442 -38.12 -2.21 10.75
N PHE A 443 -38.24 -3.47 11.17
CA PHE A 443 -39.42 -4.08 11.76
C PHE A 443 -38.96 -4.91 12.96
N VAL A 444 -39.45 -4.57 14.15
CA VAL A 444 -39.21 -5.32 15.38
C VAL A 444 -40.57 -5.64 15.99
N ASP A 445 -40.95 -6.91 16.01
CA ASP A 445 -42.27 -7.37 16.48
C ASP A 445 -42.34 -7.46 18.02
N ASN A 446 -41.86 -6.41 18.70
CA ASN A 446 -41.90 -6.25 20.16
C ASN A 446 -41.61 -4.78 20.55
N PRO A 447 -42.52 -4.07 21.26
CA PRO A 447 -42.34 -2.69 21.68
C PRO A 447 -41.04 -2.41 22.46
N ASP A 448 -40.65 -3.29 23.39
CA ASP A 448 -39.45 -3.10 24.21
C ASP A 448 -38.18 -3.16 23.34
N GLY A 449 -38.17 -4.06 22.35
CA GLY A 449 -37.07 -4.19 21.40
C GLY A 449 -36.99 -3.02 20.42
N GLU A 450 -38.15 -2.52 19.96
CA GLU A 450 -38.24 -1.33 19.12
C GLU A 450 -37.73 -0.09 19.85
N GLU A 451 -38.20 0.15 21.07
CA GLU A 451 -37.70 1.25 21.92
C GLU A 451 -36.19 1.10 22.16
N HIS A 452 -35.72 -0.12 22.40
CA HIS A 452 -34.31 -0.37 22.60
C HIS A 452 -33.47 -0.01 21.37
N LEU A 453 -33.90 -0.42 20.17
CA LEU A 453 -33.23 -0.06 18.92
C LEU A 453 -33.23 1.46 18.71
N LEU A 454 -34.37 2.12 18.91
CA LEU A 454 -34.51 3.57 18.74
C LEU A 454 -33.50 4.36 19.59
N ASN A 455 -33.18 3.89 20.80
CA ASN A 455 -32.18 4.53 21.67
C ASN A 455 -30.73 4.37 21.17
N LEU A 456 -30.44 3.30 20.41
CA LEU A 456 -29.13 3.06 19.79
C LEU A 456 -28.92 3.85 18.50
N LEU A 457 -30.01 4.11 17.77
CA LEU A 457 -29.97 4.84 16.51
C LEU A 457 -29.66 6.31 16.74
N LYS A 458 -28.97 6.89 15.75
CA LYS A 458 -28.65 8.33 15.66
C LYS A 458 -29.01 8.83 14.28
N THR A 459 -29.22 10.15 14.15
CA THR A 459 -29.43 10.77 12.85
C THR A 459 -28.18 10.62 11.98
N GLU A 460 -28.32 10.73 10.66
CA GLU A 460 -27.18 10.67 9.74
C GLU A 460 -26.13 11.74 10.06
N GLU A 461 -26.56 12.95 10.45
CA GLU A 461 -25.68 14.04 10.87
C GLU A 461 -24.90 13.69 12.15
N GLU A 462 -25.56 13.13 13.15
CA GLU A 462 -24.91 12.69 14.40
C GLU A 462 -23.89 11.57 14.15
N VAL A 463 -24.21 10.63 13.24
CA VAL A 463 -23.30 9.54 12.85
C VAL A 463 -22.06 10.10 12.14
N GLU A 464 -22.24 10.96 11.14
CA GLU A 464 -21.12 11.55 10.39
C GLU A 464 -20.27 12.46 11.30
N ALA A 465 -20.88 13.18 12.25
CA ALA A 465 -20.14 13.96 13.23
C ALA A 465 -19.19 13.09 14.07
N ARG A 466 -19.67 11.94 14.56
CA ARG A 466 -18.82 10.98 15.31
C ARG A 466 -17.74 10.36 14.43
N MET A 467 -18.05 10.01 13.19
CA MET A 467 -17.05 9.50 12.25
C MET A 467 -15.98 10.54 11.95
N THR A 468 -16.37 11.80 11.77
CA THR A 468 -15.43 12.91 11.52
C THR A 468 -14.50 13.12 12.72
N GLU A 469 -15.03 13.10 13.96
CA GLU A 469 -14.19 13.16 15.17
C GLU A 469 -13.14 12.05 15.21
N ASP A 470 -13.55 10.81 14.95
CA ASP A 470 -12.67 9.64 14.95
C ASP A 470 -11.64 9.71 13.80
N ARG A 471 -12.08 10.15 12.61
CA ARG A 471 -11.24 10.35 11.43
C ARG A 471 -10.16 11.41 11.67
N ASP A 472 -10.52 12.54 12.26
CA ASP A 472 -9.60 13.63 12.56
C ASP A 472 -8.56 13.22 13.62
N GLN A 473 -8.94 12.35 14.58
CA GLN A 473 -7.97 11.74 15.49
C GLN A 473 -6.91 10.95 14.72
N TYR A 474 -7.34 10.06 13.83
CA TYR A 474 -6.45 9.26 12.99
C TYR A 474 -5.57 10.11 12.07
N LEU A 475 -6.15 11.09 11.37
CA LEU A 475 -5.41 11.93 10.42
C LEU A 475 -4.32 12.76 11.13
N ARG A 476 -4.58 13.28 12.34
CA ARG A 476 -3.54 13.95 13.14
C ARG A 476 -2.39 13.02 13.53
N ALA A 477 -2.67 11.75 13.81
CA ALA A 477 -1.65 10.74 14.03
C ALA A 477 -0.90 10.42 12.72
N LEU A 478 -1.61 10.33 11.60
CA LEU A 478 -1.01 10.09 10.28
C LEU A 478 -0.04 11.21 9.88
N VAL A 479 -0.38 12.49 10.09
CA VAL A 479 0.52 13.63 9.86
C VAL A 479 1.86 13.42 10.56
N LYS A 480 1.86 13.14 11.86
CA LYS A 480 3.08 12.92 12.66
C LYS A 480 3.90 11.73 12.14
N THR A 481 3.23 10.73 11.59
CA THR A 481 3.85 9.50 11.09
C THR A 481 4.60 9.74 9.79
N VAL A 482 4.06 10.57 8.89
CA VAL A 482 4.59 10.73 7.53
C VAL A 482 5.39 12.01 7.32
N GLN A 483 5.08 13.09 8.05
CA GLN A 483 5.71 14.42 7.92
C GLN A 483 7.24 14.40 7.82
N PRO A 484 8.00 13.61 8.63
CA PRO A 484 9.46 13.61 8.55
C PRO A 484 10.03 13.19 7.18
N PHE A 485 9.23 12.51 6.36
CA PHE A 485 9.65 11.93 5.08
C PHE A 485 9.14 12.70 3.86
N PHE A 486 8.47 13.84 4.08
CA PHE A 486 8.07 14.77 3.04
C PHE A 486 8.77 16.14 3.23
N PRO A 487 10.11 16.20 3.10
CA PRO A 487 10.84 17.45 3.28
C PRO A 487 10.35 18.53 2.30
N GLY A 488 10.30 19.77 2.77
CA GLY A 488 9.81 20.91 1.98
C GLY A 488 8.28 20.98 1.84
N LYS A 489 7.52 20.00 2.35
CA LYS A 489 6.05 20.04 2.44
C LYS A 489 5.64 20.15 3.90
N SER A 490 4.78 21.13 4.23
CA SER A 490 4.09 21.16 5.52
C SER A 490 2.79 20.37 5.37
N LEU A 491 2.68 19.24 6.06
CA LEU A 491 1.51 18.40 6.06
C LEU A 491 0.60 18.76 7.25
N ASP A 492 -0.69 18.73 6.97
CA ASP A 492 -1.80 18.93 7.87
C ASP A 492 -2.87 17.88 7.58
N VAL A 493 -4.00 17.94 8.28
CA VAL A 493 -5.09 16.97 8.14
C VAL A 493 -5.62 16.90 6.70
N ASP A 494 -5.75 18.04 6.02
CA ASP A 494 -6.34 18.11 4.68
C ASP A 494 -5.39 17.56 3.62
N SER A 495 -4.09 17.87 3.71
CA SER A 495 -3.09 17.34 2.79
C SER A 495 -2.85 15.84 2.96
N VAL A 496 -2.86 15.30 4.19
CA VAL A 496 -2.74 13.83 4.38
C VAL A 496 -3.99 13.08 3.98
N ARG A 497 -5.17 13.72 3.99
CA ARG A 497 -6.41 13.14 3.47
C ARG A 497 -6.29 12.83 1.98
N GLN A 498 -5.62 13.71 1.23
CA GLN A 498 -5.39 13.57 -0.21
C GLN A 498 -4.12 12.77 -0.54
N LEU A 499 -3.35 12.36 0.47
CA LEU A 499 -2.13 11.61 0.27
C LEU A 499 -2.45 10.17 -0.14
N THR A 500 -1.75 9.66 -1.15
CA THR A 500 -1.80 8.23 -1.47
C THR A 500 -1.40 7.42 -0.25
N GLU A 501 -2.14 6.36 0.05
CA GLU A 501 -1.89 5.55 1.23
C GLU A 501 -0.51 4.83 1.12
N PRO A 502 0.48 5.14 1.99
CA PRO A 502 1.85 4.71 1.76
C PRO A 502 2.07 3.20 1.80
N CYS A 503 1.39 2.47 2.70
CA CYS A 503 1.65 1.03 2.87
C CYS A 503 1.18 0.23 1.65
N SER A 504 -0.03 0.51 1.15
CA SER A 504 -0.62 -0.12 -0.03
C SER A 504 0.08 0.29 -1.31
N LEU A 505 0.53 1.54 -1.47
CA LEU A 505 1.33 1.96 -2.62
C LEU A 505 2.62 1.14 -2.72
N ILE A 506 3.36 1.03 -1.61
CA ILE A 506 4.63 0.31 -1.56
C ILE A 506 4.41 -1.20 -1.67
N ALA A 507 3.39 -1.76 -1.02
CA ALA A 507 3.06 -3.17 -1.14
C ALA A 507 2.61 -3.55 -2.55
N ARG A 508 1.77 -2.74 -3.21
CA ARG A 508 1.38 -2.98 -4.61
C ARG A 508 2.59 -2.94 -5.52
N ASN A 509 3.43 -1.91 -5.39
CA ASN A 509 4.65 -1.81 -6.19
C ASN A 509 5.58 -3.01 -5.97
N TYR A 510 5.64 -3.51 -4.73
CA TYR A 510 6.39 -4.71 -4.40
C TYR A 510 5.86 -5.95 -5.14
N PHE A 511 4.53 -6.16 -5.17
CA PHE A 511 3.93 -7.33 -5.84
C PHE A 511 3.89 -7.24 -7.37
N LYS A 512 4.24 -6.09 -7.98
CA LYS A 512 4.37 -5.97 -9.44
C LYS A 512 5.38 -6.98 -10.01
N ASP A 513 5.16 -7.32 -11.27
CA ASP A 513 6.07 -8.17 -12.04
C ASP A 513 7.44 -7.51 -12.15
N LEU A 514 8.50 -8.32 -12.10
CA LEU A 514 9.86 -7.84 -12.24
C LEU A 514 10.25 -7.84 -13.72
N ASN A 515 10.92 -6.78 -14.14
CA ASN A 515 11.72 -6.74 -15.36
C ASN A 515 13.23 -6.88 -15.00
N PRO A 516 14.13 -7.02 -15.99
CA PRO A 516 15.56 -7.15 -15.73
C PRO A 516 16.18 -5.99 -14.94
N ILE A 517 15.70 -4.75 -15.16
CA ILE A 517 16.20 -3.55 -14.46
C ILE A 517 15.90 -3.66 -12.96
N THR A 518 14.65 -3.94 -12.61
CA THR A 518 14.23 -4.14 -11.22
C THR A 518 14.97 -5.31 -10.58
N ALA A 519 15.11 -6.44 -11.29
CA ALA A 519 15.84 -7.61 -10.77
C ALA A 519 17.32 -7.30 -10.49
N ALA A 520 17.99 -6.56 -11.38
CA ALA A 520 19.38 -6.14 -11.18
C ALA A 520 19.53 -5.20 -9.98
N ALA A 521 18.66 -4.18 -9.88
CA ALA A 521 18.67 -3.26 -8.74
C ALA A 521 18.44 -3.98 -7.40
N GLU A 522 17.53 -4.96 -7.35
CA GLU A 522 17.30 -5.78 -6.16
C GLU A 522 18.49 -6.64 -5.76
N LEU A 523 19.28 -7.13 -6.74
CA LEU A 523 20.50 -7.87 -6.50
C LEU A 523 21.67 -6.99 -6.05
N GLY A 524 21.51 -5.66 -6.11
CA GLY A 524 22.62 -4.74 -5.92
C GLY A 524 23.60 -4.79 -7.10
N GLU A 525 23.09 -4.95 -8.33
CA GLU A 525 23.85 -4.82 -9.57
C GLU A 525 23.37 -3.65 -10.43
N ASN A 526 24.32 -2.87 -10.94
CA ASN A 526 24.04 -1.66 -11.71
C ASN A 526 23.73 -1.92 -13.20
N SER A 527 24.10 -3.11 -13.71
CA SER A 527 23.95 -3.46 -15.13
C SER A 527 23.01 -4.66 -15.29
N PRO A 528 21.82 -4.47 -15.88
CA PRO A 528 20.90 -5.55 -16.21
C PRO A 528 21.51 -6.60 -17.15
N ASP A 529 22.43 -6.21 -18.03
CA ASP A 529 23.11 -7.10 -18.99
C ASP A 529 23.84 -8.27 -18.32
N LYS A 530 24.28 -8.10 -17.07
CA LYS A 530 24.88 -9.20 -16.28
C LYS A 530 23.89 -10.34 -16.04
N LEU A 531 22.59 -10.06 -15.93
CA LEU A 531 21.57 -11.09 -15.80
C LEU A 531 21.43 -11.86 -17.11
N GLU A 532 21.43 -11.17 -18.25
CA GLU A 532 21.34 -11.81 -19.57
C GLU A 532 22.52 -12.74 -19.84
N ALA A 533 23.72 -12.37 -19.36
CA ALA A 533 24.94 -13.16 -19.47
C ALA A 533 24.88 -14.53 -18.76
N LEU A 534 23.91 -14.75 -17.85
CA LEU A 534 23.72 -16.04 -17.16
C LEU A 534 23.22 -17.17 -18.07
N GLY A 535 22.71 -16.86 -19.27
CA GLY A 535 22.45 -17.83 -20.33
C GLY A 535 21.62 -19.06 -19.92
N ARG A 536 22.29 -20.23 -19.79
CA ARG A 536 21.62 -21.50 -19.41
C ARG A 536 21.05 -21.48 -17.99
N THR A 537 21.68 -20.73 -17.08
CA THR A 537 21.26 -20.63 -15.68
C THR A 537 19.92 -19.89 -15.55
N LEU A 538 19.65 -18.88 -16.39
CA LEU A 538 18.32 -18.24 -16.47
C LEU A 538 17.21 -19.26 -16.74
N ARG A 539 17.46 -20.20 -17.67
CA ARG A 539 16.50 -21.27 -18.03
C ARG A 539 16.21 -22.20 -16.86
N GLN A 540 17.23 -22.61 -16.12
CA GLN A 540 17.06 -23.51 -14.98
C GLN A 540 16.29 -22.86 -13.81
N ARG A 541 16.27 -21.52 -13.76
CA ARG A 541 15.63 -20.73 -12.70
C ARG A 541 14.27 -20.14 -13.07
N GLY A 542 13.76 -20.44 -14.26
CA GLY A 542 12.51 -19.83 -14.75
C GLY A 542 12.64 -18.35 -15.13
N LEU A 543 13.87 -17.83 -15.26
CA LEU A 543 14.19 -16.44 -15.60
C LEU A 543 14.40 -16.22 -17.11
N SER A 544 14.03 -17.20 -17.94
CA SER A 544 14.13 -17.07 -19.40
C SER A 544 13.38 -15.88 -20.00
N PRO A 545 12.25 -15.40 -19.43
CA PRO A 545 11.60 -14.21 -19.95
C PRO A 545 12.53 -12.99 -20.01
N PHE A 546 13.52 -12.87 -19.12
CA PHE A 546 14.46 -11.74 -19.13
C PHE A 546 15.33 -11.64 -20.40
N THR A 547 15.43 -12.68 -21.22
CA THR A 547 16.17 -12.62 -22.48
C THR A 547 15.34 -12.07 -23.65
N GLN A 548 14.08 -11.69 -23.41
CA GLN A 548 13.17 -11.17 -24.42
C GLN A 548 12.96 -9.67 -24.20
N GLU A 549 12.80 -8.92 -25.28
CA GLU A 549 12.45 -7.50 -25.20
C GLU A 549 11.12 -7.34 -24.45
N GLY A 550 11.12 -6.50 -23.39
CA GLY A 550 9.96 -6.31 -22.52
C GLY A 550 9.62 -7.49 -21.61
N GLY A 551 10.50 -8.49 -21.52
CA GLY A 551 10.28 -9.68 -20.71
C GLY A 551 10.15 -9.41 -19.21
N ILE A 552 9.20 -10.08 -18.58
CA ILE A 552 8.89 -9.94 -17.15
C ILE A 552 8.72 -11.31 -16.49
N ILE A 553 8.89 -11.36 -15.16
CA ILE A 553 8.54 -12.51 -14.33
C ILE A 553 7.64 -12.09 -13.17
N LYS A 554 6.81 -13.02 -12.71
CA LYS A 554 5.99 -12.85 -11.51
C LYS A 554 6.87 -12.76 -10.26
N ARG A 555 6.50 -11.91 -9.29
CA ARG A 555 7.18 -11.78 -7.99
C ARG A 555 7.36 -13.11 -7.26
N GLN A 556 6.35 -13.98 -7.32
CA GLN A 556 6.40 -15.30 -6.69
C GLN A 556 7.50 -16.20 -7.25
N VAL A 557 7.88 -16.04 -8.53
CA VAL A 557 9.00 -16.80 -9.13
C VAL A 557 10.31 -16.36 -8.49
N TRP A 558 10.47 -15.06 -8.26
CA TRP A 558 11.70 -14.48 -7.69
C TRP A 558 11.98 -14.93 -6.25
N HIS A 559 10.93 -15.10 -5.45
CA HIS A 559 11.04 -15.63 -4.08
C HIS A 559 10.91 -17.14 -3.99
N GLY A 560 10.42 -17.77 -5.06
CA GLY A 560 10.18 -19.20 -5.12
C GLY A 560 11.43 -19.97 -4.75
N LYS A 561 11.29 -20.96 -3.88
CA LYS A 561 12.38 -21.86 -3.51
C LYS A 561 12.47 -22.96 -4.55
N LEU A 562 13.62 -23.09 -5.23
CA LEU A 562 13.86 -24.22 -6.15
C LEU A 562 14.18 -25.50 -5.36
N LEU A 563 15.01 -25.36 -4.33
CA LEU A 563 15.28 -26.40 -3.33
C LEU A 563 15.18 -25.80 -1.93
N TYR A 564 16.25 -25.13 -1.48
CA TYR A 564 16.35 -24.54 -0.14
C TYR A 564 16.34 -23.01 -0.17
N TYR A 565 16.90 -22.42 -1.23
CA TYR A 565 17.10 -20.98 -1.38
C TYR A 565 16.13 -20.40 -2.42
N SER A 566 15.87 -19.10 -2.31
CA SER A 566 15.05 -18.39 -3.28
C SER A 566 15.76 -18.28 -4.64
N VAL A 567 15.00 -18.10 -5.72
CA VAL A 567 15.57 -17.80 -7.05
C VAL A 567 16.46 -16.56 -6.99
N PHE A 568 16.09 -15.53 -6.20
CA PHE A 568 16.96 -14.39 -5.91
C PHE A 568 18.34 -14.83 -5.38
N GLN A 569 18.36 -15.61 -4.31
CA GLN A 569 19.60 -16.02 -3.65
C GLN A 569 20.48 -16.86 -4.57
N GLU A 570 19.88 -17.81 -5.29
CA GLU A 570 20.62 -18.66 -6.22
C GLU A 570 21.13 -17.88 -7.44
N THR A 571 20.45 -16.79 -7.83
CA THR A 571 20.94 -15.87 -8.88
C THR A 571 22.08 -15.00 -8.36
N ALA A 572 21.99 -14.51 -7.13
CA ALA A 572 23.05 -13.75 -6.47
C ALA A 572 24.33 -14.58 -6.28
N GLU A 573 24.19 -15.89 -6.00
CA GLU A 573 25.31 -16.82 -5.94
C GLU A 573 26.04 -16.92 -7.28
N GLU A 574 25.30 -17.13 -8.36
CA GLU A 574 25.86 -17.29 -9.71
C GLU A 574 26.61 -16.03 -10.17
N LEU A 575 26.06 -14.85 -9.83
CA LEU A 575 26.69 -13.56 -10.10
C LEU A 575 27.83 -13.21 -9.14
N LEU A 576 28.19 -14.11 -8.21
CA LEU A 576 29.23 -13.91 -7.19
C LEU A 576 28.98 -12.70 -6.28
N ILE A 577 27.72 -12.31 -6.11
CA ILE A 577 27.29 -11.18 -5.27
C ILE A 577 27.35 -11.58 -3.78
N GLY A 578 26.89 -12.78 -3.46
CA GLY A 578 26.81 -13.27 -2.09
C GLY A 578 26.70 -14.79 -2.03
N LYS A 579 26.73 -15.35 -0.82
CA LYS A 579 26.40 -16.76 -0.57
C LYS A 579 24.98 -16.85 -0.01
N PRO A 580 24.12 -17.74 -0.51
CA PRO A 580 22.81 -17.97 0.06
C PRO A 580 22.90 -18.43 1.51
N VAL A 581 22.07 -17.87 2.37
CA VAL A 581 21.96 -18.26 3.78
C VAL A 581 20.48 -18.34 4.14
N LEU A 582 20.09 -19.37 4.89
CA LEU A 582 18.75 -19.41 5.46
C LEU A 582 18.67 -18.40 6.61
N PRO A 583 17.60 -17.62 6.71
CA PRO A 583 17.50 -16.53 7.67
C PRO A 583 17.63 -16.93 9.14
#